data_AF-A0A7Z9Y9W4-F1
#
_entry.id   AF-A0A7Z9Y9W4-F1
#
_cell.length_a   1.000
_cell.length_b   1.000
_cell.length_c   1.000
_cell.angle_alpha   90.00
_cell.angle_beta   90.00
_cell.angle_gamma   90.00
#
_symmetry.space_group_name_H-M   'P 1'
#
loop_
_entity.id
_entity.type
_entity.pdbx_description
1 polymer ?
#
loop_
_entity_poly.entity_id
_entity_poly.type
_entity_poly.pdbx_seq_one_letter_code
_entity_poly.pdbx_strand_id
1 'polypeptide(L)'
;MVKRFILALVPMLLVLPFLFVISDETPSQKCARCHGDSEEFKEWKLSKHAQSLKILKEKGVKSLSCYRCHSTRIEIPSDWSSGVQYTASDDPVSCYSCHRHDSGLPHNLKQPYDKLCGSCHIKDCACQGADVIHQSHTELLYGRGGFGVTNMPSVHLQVIRKGCVECHMNKAQKPPEGGVRKTGGHTFRSGYKVCLKCHQNPQKRIDEARKELQELLDKLKRALDKSPYKNSTDWKRAKYNYDFVKAERSLGVHNFSYSKALLKHSLSLLSQLMWQK
;
A
#
# COMPACT_ATOMS: atom_id res chain seq x y z
N MET A 1 42.77 30.89 76.21
CA MET A 1 42.82 30.86 74.74
C MET A 1 41.81 29.82 74.26
N VAL A 2 40.61 30.23 73.86
CA VAL A 2 39.56 29.33 73.34
C VAL A 2 39.23 29.80 71.93
N LYS A 3 39.56 28.99 70.92
CA LYS A 3 39.29 29.26 69.50
C LYS A 3 37.82 28.98 69.21
N ARG A 4 37.08 30.00 68.75
CA ARG A 4 35.73 29.86 68.17
C ARG A 4 35.86 29.36 66.72
N PHE A 5 35.25 28.22 66.41
CA PHE A 5 35.03 27.76 65.03
C PHE A 5 33.77 28.43 64.48
N ILE A 6 33.90 29.14 63.37
CA ILE A 6 32.77 29.65 62.57
C ILE A 6 32.48 28.58 61.50
N LEU A 7 31.32 27.93 61.58
CA LEU A 7 30.80 27.12 60.47
C LEU A 7 30.31 28.06 59.36
N ALA A 8 30.95 27.99 58.19
CA ALA A 8 30.44 28.61 56.98
C ALA A 8 29.40 27.69 56.31
N LEU A 9 28.15 28.16 56.23
CA LEU A 9 27.08 27.53 55.45
C LEU A 9 27.33 27.79 53.95
N VAL A 10 27.63 26.72 53.20
CA VAL A 10 27.72 26.77 51.73
C VAL A 10 26.30 26.65 51.14
N PRO A 11 25.84 27.56 50.27
CA PRO A 11 24.53 27.45 49.65
C PRO A 11 24.55 26.33 48.61
N MET A 12 23.71 25.32 48.83
CA MET A 12 23.48 24.22 47.90
C MET A 12 22.68 24.74 46.70
N LEU A 13 23.36 25.06 45.60
CA LEU A 13 22.73 25.34 44.31
C LEU A 13 21.96 24.10 43.84
N LEU A 14 20.63 24.19 43.90
CA LEU A 14 19.72 23.24 43.26
C LEU A 14 19.90 23.32 41.74
N VAL A 15 20.71 22.42 41.20
CA VAL A 15 20.79 22.16 39.76
C VAL A 15 19.49 21.41 39.39
N LEU A 16 18.49 22.15 38.92
CA LEU A 16 17.33 21.54 38.27
C LEU A 16 17.84 20.75 37.06
N PRO A 17 17.59 19.44 36.96
CA PRO A 17 17.95 18.71 35.75
C PRO A 17 17.12 19.30 34.62
N PHE A 18 17.79 19.91 33.64
CA PHE A 18 17.21 20.17 32.34
C PHE A 18 16.78 18.81 31.78
N LEU A 19 15.51 18.46 31.99
CA LEU A 19 14.85 17.41 31.26
C LEU A 19 14.83 17.89 29.80
N PHE A 20 15.84 17.49 29.04
CA PHE A 20 15.75 17.46 27.59
C PHE A 20 14.55 16.56 27.28
N VAL A 21 13.42 17.17 26.97
CA VAL A 21 12.34 16.51 26.26
C VAL A 21 12.96 16.14 24.91
N ILE A 22 13.49 14.92 24.80
CA ILE A 22 13.69 14.30 23.49
C ILE A 22 12.28 14.26 22.91
N SER A 23 11.97 15.15 21.96
CA SER A 23 10.70 15.06 21.27
C SER A 23 10.71 13.70 20.57
N ASP A 24 9.79 12.82 20.97
CA ASP A 24 9.50 11.53 20.33
C ASP A 24 8.87 11.79 18.95
N GLU A 25 9.59 12.53 18.11
CA GLU A 25 9.13 12.92 16.81
C GLU A 25 9.19 11.73 15.86
N THR A 26 8.06 11.50 15.20
CA THR A 26 7.93 10.47 14.20
C THR A 26 8.79 10.79 12.96
N PRO A 27 9.16 9.79 12.16
CA PRO A 27 9.85 10.03 10.89
C PRO A 27 9.16 11.09 10.01
N SER A 28 7.83 11.07 9.87
CA SER A 28 7.10 12.10 9.12
C SER A 28 7.29 13.52 9.67
N GLN A 29 7.31 13.70 11.00
CA GLN A 29 7.58 15.00 11.64
C GLN A 29 9.01 15.47 11.37
N LYS A 30 9.99 14.58 11.45
CA LYS A 30 11.40 14.89 11.13
C LYS A 30 11.56 15.34 9.68
N CYS A 31 10.90 14.66 8.74
CA CYS A 31 10.88 15.08 7.33
C CYS A 31 10.23 16.47 7.15
N ALA A 32 9.13 16.73 7.87
CA ALA A 32 8.39 17.98 7.78
C ALA A 32 9.19 19.22 8.21
N ARG A 33 10.22 19.07 9.06
CA ARG A 33 11.09 20.19 9.47
C ARG A 33 11.74 20.91 8.29
N CYS A 34 12.11 20.17 7.24
CA CYS A 34 12.74 20.73 6.04
C CYS A 34 11.82 20.66 4.81
N HIS A 35 10.92 19.69 4.74
CA HIS A 35 10.05 19.44 3.59
C HIS A 35 8.57 19.76 3.81
N GLY A 36 8.20 20.32 4.97
CA GLY A 36 6.81 20.53 5.38
C GLY A 36 6.00 21.44 4.46
N ASP A 37 6.66 22.38 3.78
CA ASP A 37 6.03 23.34 2.87
C ASP A 37 5.95 22.86 1.42
N SER A 38 6.57 21.72 1.10
CA SER A 38 6.54 21.14 -0.26
C SER A 38 5.12 20.76 -0.68
N GLU A 39 4.85 20.80 -1.99
CA GLU A 39 3.60 20.28 -2.55
C GLU A 39 3.44 18.79 -2.20
N GLU A 40 4.53 18.03 -2.27
CA GLU A 40 4.58 16.60 -1.99
C GLU A 40 4.13 16.26 -0.56
N PHE A 41 4.61 17.01 0.44
CA PHE A 41 4.20 16.79 1.83
C PHE A 41 2.72 17.15 2.04
N LYS A 42 2.26 18.25 1.43
CA LYS A 42 0.86 18.67 1.49
C LYS A 42 -0.07 17.65 0.81
N GLU A 43 0.34 17.08 -0.32
CA GLU A 43 -0.36 16.00 -1.02
C GLU A 43 -0.38 14.69 -0.20
N TRP A 44 0.76 14.30 0.38
CA TRP A 44 0.87 13.09 1.20
C TRP A 44 -0.07 13.12 2.40
N LYS A 45 -0.22 14.27 3.08
CA LYS A 45 -1.18 14.44 4.20
C LYS A 45 -2.62 14.07 3.84
N LEU A 46 -3.00 14.21 2.57
CA LEU A 46 -4.33 13.87 2.06
C LEU A 46 -4.45 12.40 1.58
N SER A 47 -3.33 11.67 1.55
CA SER A 47 -3.27 10.31 1.05
C SER A 47 -3.74 9.28 2.09
N LYS A 48 -4.07 8.07 1.62
CA LYS A 48 -4.32 6.94 2.52
C LYS A 48 -3.05 6.40 3.18
N HIS A 49 -1.87 6.73 2.66
CA HIS A 49 -0.60 6.37 3.30
C HIS A 49 -0.43 7.12 4.62
N ALA A 50 -0.73 8.43 4.68
CA ALA A 50 -0.75 9.19 5.93
C ALA A 50 -1.78 8.68 6.96
N GLN A 51 -2.73 7.85 6.54
CA GLN A 51 -3.79 7.28 7.37
C GLN A 51 -3.63 5.76 7.57
N SER A 52 -2.51 5.17 7.12
CA SER A 52 -2.34 3.71 7.03
C SER A 52 -2.46 2.99 8.37
N LEU A 53 -2.09 3.65 9.47
CA LEU A 53 -2.18 3.10 10.83
C LEU A 53 -3.52 3.32 11.52
N LYS A 54 -4.40 4.19 11.00
CA LYS A 54 -5.61 4.63 11.71
C LYS A 54 -6.45 3.44 12.21
N ILE A 55 -6.83 2.54 11.30
CA ILE A 55 -7.66 1.37 11.61
C ILE A 55 -6.92 0.36 12.50
N LEU A 56 -5.60 0.21 12.34
CA LEU A 56 -4.82 -0.73 13.15
C LEU A 56 -4.73 -0.25 14.60
N LYS A 57 -4.50 1.05 14.81
CA LYS A 57 -4.47 1.67 16.14
C LYS A 57 -5.85 1.61 16.81
N GLU A 58 -6.92 1.95 16.09
CA GLU A 58 -8.30 1.85 16.59
C GLU A 58 -8.65 0.42 17.05
N LYS A 59 -8.11 -0.60 16.39
CA LYS A 59 -8.32 -2.02 16.74
C LYS A 59 -7.29 -2.59 17.72
N GLY A 60 -6.34 -1.78 18.20
CA GLY A 60 -5.27 -2.24 19.09
C GLY A 60 -4.33 -3.29 18.46
N VAL A 61 -4.27 -3.39 17.13
CA VAL A 61 -3.41 -4.37 16.43
C VAL A 61 -1.97 -3.89 16.52
N LYS A 62 -1.07 -4.70 17.10
CA LYS A 62 0.37 -4.41 17.24
C LYS A 62 1.27 -5.41 16.50
N SER A 63 0.72 -6.20 15.58
CA SER A 63 1.49 -7.22 14.85
C SER A 63 2.53 -6.61 13.93
N LEU A 64 3.78 -7.05 14.06
CA LEU A 64 4.88 -6.72 13.13
C LEU A 64 4.54 -7.08 11.67
N SER A 65 3.74 -8.13 11.44
CA SER A 65 3.32 -8.53 10.09
C SER A 65 2.43 -7.47 9.43
N CYS A 66 1.56 -6.80 10.19
CA CYS A 66 0.71 -5.73 9.69
C CYS A 66 1.50 -4.43 9.52
N TYR A 67 2.37 -4.12 10.48
CA TYR A 67 3.18 -2.90 10.48
C TYR A 67 4.18 -2.87 9.32
N ARG A 68 4.63 -4.03 8.82
CA ARG A 68 5.47 -4.13 7.62
C ARG A 68 4.97 -3.27 6.44
N CYS A 69 3.67 -3.21 6.22
CA CYS A 69 3.06 -2.44 5.13
C CYS A 69 2.32 -1.18 5.59
N HIS A 70 1.91 -1.15 6.86
CA HIS A 70 1.08 -0.07 7.39
C HIS A 70 1.84 1.00 8.16
N SER A 71 3.11 0.79 8.52
CA SER A 71 3.92 1.80 9.20
C SER A 71 5.24 2.09 8.48
N THR A 72 5.89 3.18 8.88
CA THR A 72 7.26 3.46 8.47
C THR A 72 8.21 2.45 9.10
N ARG A 73 8.95 1.74 8.27
CA ARG A 73 10.01 0.81 8.71
C ARG A 73 11.28 1.61 8.99
N ILE A 74 11.68 1.64 10.26
CA ILE A 74 12.95 2.24 10.67
C ILE A 74 14.00 1.15 10.57
N GLU A 75 14.97 1.36 9.68
CA GLU A 75 16.16 0.54 9.56
C GLU A 75 17.03 0.84 10.78
N ILE A 76 17.28 -0.19 11.60
CA ILE A 76 18.25 -0.12 12.68
C ILE A 76 19.59 -0.56 12.08
N PRO A 77 20.63 0.28 12.14
CA PRO A 77 21.98 -0.15 11.80
C PRO A 77 22.32 -1.38 12.64
N SER A 78 22.45 -2.54 11.99
CA SER A 78 22.94 -3.72 12.66
C SER A 78 24.46 -3.67 12.68
N ASP A 79 25.08 -4.32 13.66
CA ASP A 79 26.44 -4.78 13.47
C ASP A 79 26.53 -5.61 12.17
N TRP A 80 27.69 -5.57 11.53
CA TRP A 80 27.94 -6.11 10.20
C TRP A 80 27.62 -7.62 10.04
N SER A 81 27.28 -8.30 11.14
CA SER A 81 26.94 -9.72 11.25
C SER A 81 25.44 -10.04 11.24
N SER A 82 24.53 -9.09 11.51
CA SER A 82 23.13 -9.43 11.85
C SER A 82 22.08 -9.08 10.79
N GLY A 83 22.48 -8.42 9.69
CA GLY A 83 21.56 -7.91 8.66
C GLY A 83 20.66 -6.78 9.18
N VAL A 84 20.12 -5.96 8.27
CA VAL A 84 19.31 -4.78 8.63
C VAL A 84 18.12 -5.20 9.49
N GLN A 85 18.12 -4.77 10.76
CA GLN A 85 16.98 -4.95 11.64
C GLN A 85 15.94 -3.86 11.40
N TYR A 86 14.68 -4.19 11.67
CA TYR A 86 13.58 -3.27 11.51
C TYR A 86 12.76 -3.22 12.79
N THR A 87 12.44 -2.01 13.22
CA THR A 87 11.44 -1.82 14.27
C THR A 87 10.15 -1.21 13.69
N ALA A 88 9.04 -1.55 14.34
CA ALA A 88 7.77 -0.91 14.08
C ALA A 88 7.81 0.53 14.60
N SER A 89 7.52 1.50 13.72
CA SER A 89 7.20 2.87 14.12
C SER A 89 5.70 3.04 14.29
N ASP A 90 5.30 3.92 15.22
CA ASP A 90 3.92 4.41 15.30
C ASP A 90 3.61 5.50 14.26
N ASP A 91 4.53 5.74 13.33
CA ASP A 91 4.36 6.60 12.17
C ASP A 91 3.69 5.84 11.02
N PRO A 92 2.67 6.42 10.35
CA PRO A 92 2.09 5.84 9.14
C PRO A 92 3.13 5.66 8.03
N VAL A 93 2.74 5.12 6.88
CA VAL A 93 3.62 5.04 5.71
C VAL A 93 4.00 6.48 5.29
N SER A 94 5.21 6.89 5.66
CA SER A 94 5.70 8.27 5.50
C SER A 94 6.73 8.39 4.38
N CYS A 95 7.32 9.58 4.24
CA CYS A 95 8.36 9.86 3.26
C CYS A 95 9.50 8.83 3.33
N TYR A 96 9.93 8.46 4.54
CA TYR A 96 11.03 7.53 4.77
C TYR A 96 10.69 6.08 4.37
N SER A 97 9.41 5.72 4.24
CA SER A 97 9.03 4.41 3.69
C SER A 97 9.47 4.24 2.24
N CYS A 98 9.55 5.33 1.49
CA CYS A 98 9.90 5.31 0.06
C CYS A 98 11.24 5.96 -0.25
N HIS A 99 11.69 6.93 0.56
CA HIS A 99 12.85 7.77 0.27
C HIS A 99 13.96 7.67 1.32
N ARG A 100 15.21 7.80 0.88
CA ARG A 100 16.42 7.91 1.70
C ARG A 100 17.47 8.72 0.93
N HIS A 101 18.03 9.77 1.53
CA HIS A 101 18.90 10.73 0.82
C HIS A 101 20.20 10.11 0.28
N ASP A 102 20.66 9.02 0.90
CA ASP A 102 21.87 8.28 0.56
C ASP A 102 21.55 6.99 -0.23
N SER A 103 20.35 6.86 -0.82
CA SER A 103 19.98 5.62 -1.51
C SER A 103 20.72 5.40 -2.84
N GLY A 104 21.23 6.46 -3.45
CA GLY A 104 21.87 6.41 -4.77
C GLY A 104 20.90 6.15 -5.93
N LEU A 105 19.60 5.99 -5.69
CA LEU A 105 18.59 5.82 -6.73
C LEU A 105 17.96 7.16 -7.12
N PRO A 106 17.44 7.30 -8.36
CA PRO A 106 16.75 8.51 -8.79
C PRO A 106 15.65 8.93 -7.81
N HIS A 107 15.57 10.23 -7.53
CA HIS A 107 14.64 10.81 -6.55
C HIS A 107 14.79 10.25 -5.13
N ASN A 108 15.98 9.76 -4.78
CA ASN A 108 16.30 9.23 -3.46
C ASN A 108 15.40 8.04 -3.07
N LEU A 109 14.92 7.25 -4.03
CA LEU A 109 14.06 6.10 -3.73
C LEU A 109 14.83 5.00 -2.99
N LYS A 110 14.18 4.27 -2.08
CA LYS A 110 14.77 3.10 -1.42
C LYS A 110 14.82 1.86 -2.33
N GLN A 111 13.97 1.85 -3.37
CA GLN A 111 13.82 0.73 -4.30
C GLN A 111 13.52 1.26 -5.71
N PRO A 112 13.85 0.50 -6.76
CA PRO A 112 13.46 0.86 -8.12
C PRO A 112 11.93 0.87 -8.27
N TYR A 113 11.43 1.60 -9.26
CA TYR A 113 9.99 1.88 -9.44
C TYR A 113 9.11 0.63 -9.50
N ASP A 114 9.60 -0.45 -10.12
CA ASP A 114 8.91 -1.73 -10.29
C ASP A 114 8.73 -2.51 -8.98
N LYS A 115 9.59 -2.25 -7.99
CA LYS A 115 9.57 -2.91 -6.67
C LYS A 115 8.95 -2.07 -5.57
N LEU A 116 9.08 -0.74 -5.66
CA LEU A 116 8.71 0.19 -4.59
C LEU A 116 7.27 -0.02 -4.11
N CYS A 117 6.29 0.02 -5.02
CA CYS A 117 4.88 -0.16 -4.69
C CYS A 117 4.54 -1.62 -4.38
N GLY A 118 5.13 -2.55 -5.14
CA GLY A 118 4.96 -4.00 -4.95
C GLY A 118 5.59 -4.56 -3.68
N SER A 119 6.38 -3.78 -2.94
CA SER A 119 6.89 -4.19 -1.63
C SER A 119 5.78 -4.34 -0.57
N CYS A 120 4.68 -3.58 -0.75
CA CYS A 120 3.51 -3.57 0.13
C CYS A 120 2.22 -4.00 -0.58
N HIS A 121 2.05 -3.66 -1.87
CA HIS A 121 0.82 -3.90 -2.63
C HIS A 121 0.77 -5.30 -3.28
N ILE A 122 0.91 -6.33 -2.46
CA ILE A 122 0.99 -7.75 -2.85
C ILE A 122 -0.09 -8.59 -2.17
N LYS A 123 -0.40 -9.72 -2.79
CA LYS A 123 -1.30 -10.74 -2.24
C LYS A 123 -0.74 -11.38 -0.99
N ASP A 124 0.54 -11.71 -1.01
CA ASP A 124 1.21 -12.45 0.07
C ASP A 124 1.54 -11.52 1.22
N CYS A 125 0.49 -11.17 1.95
CA CYS A 125 0.52 -10.35 3.13
C CYS A 125 0.27 -11.29 4.32
N ALA A 126 1.24 -11.43 5.22
CA ALA A 126 1.14 -12.26 6.44
C ALA A 126 0.15 -11.68 7.49
N CYS A 127 -0.84 -10.90 7.05
CA CYS A 127 -1.64 -10.01 7.87
C CYS A 127 -2.99 -10.61 8.31
N GLN A 128 -3.52 -11.61 7.62
CA GLN A 128 -4.88 -12.13 7.87
C GLN A 128 -4.99 -13.67 7.92
N GLY A 129 -3.86 -14.38 8.04
CA GLY A 129 -3.82 -15.85 8.04
C GLY A 129 -3.70 -16.46 6.64
N ALA A 130 -3.49 -17.77 6.57
CA ALA A 130 -3.53 -18.51 5.31
C ALA A 130 -4.92 -18.32 4.65
N ASP A 131 -4.96 -18.21 3.32
CA ASP A 131 -6.16 -18.13 2.48
C ASP A 131 -6.96 -16.81 2.44
N VAL A 132 -6.55 -15.75 3.17
CA VAL A 132 -7.22 -14.44 3.06
C VAL A 132 -6.49 -13.53 2.08
N ILE A 133 -7.14 -13.20 0.96
CA ILE A 133 -6.62 -12.23 0.00
C ILE A 133 -7.03 -10.82 0.43
N HIS A 134 -6.09 -10.09 1.02
CA HIS A 134 -6.33 -8.72 1.48
C HIS A 134 -6.29 -7.68 0.35
N GLN A 135 -5.39 -7.90 -0.60
CA GLN A 135 -5.17 -7.10 -1.81
C GLN A 135 -4.41 -7.97 -2.83
N SER A 136 -4.28 -7.53 -4.08
CA SER A 136 -3.64 -8.34 -5.14
C SER A 136 -3.15 -7.49 -6.32
N HIS A 137 -2.89 -6.20 -6.08
CA HIS A 137 -2.57 -5.22 -7.14
C HIS A 137 -1.40 -5.69 -8.02
N THR A 138 -0.31 -6.14 -7.40
CA THR A 138 0.88 -6.60 -8.12
C THR A 138 0.59 -7.85 -8.93
N GLU A 139 0.02 -8.88 -8.33
CA GLU A 139 -0.25 -10.16 -8.98
C GLU A 139 -1.26 -10.02 -10.12
N LEU A 140 -2.29 -9.20 -9.95
CA LEU A 140 -3.28 -8.93 -10.99
C LEU A 140 -2.66 -8.15 -12.15
N LEU A 141 -1.86 -7.10 -11.88
CA LEU A 141 -1.18 -6.32 -12.91
C LEU A 141 -0.24 -7.20 -13.75
N TYR A 142 0.57 -8.04 -13.11
CA TYR A 142 1.45 -9.01 -13.78
C TYR A 142 0.71 -10.24 -14.33
N GLY A 143 -0.60 -10.35 -14.08
CA GLY A 143 -1.45 -11.37 -14.67
C GLY A 143 -1.13 -12.78 -14.22
N ARG A 144 -0.85 -12.99 -12.94
CA ARG A 144 -0.43 -14.28 -12.38
C ARG A 144 -1.11 -14.60 -11.06
N GLY A 145 -1.02 -15.84 -10.62
CA GLY A 145 -1.44 -16.28 -9.27
C GLY A 145 -2.92 -16.67 -9.11
N GLY A 146 -3.69 -16.71 -10.19
CA GLY A 146 -5.07 -17.22 -10.20
C GLY A 146 -5.14 -18.68 -10.63
N PHE A 147 -6.17 -19.39 -10.22
CA PHE A 147 -6.34 -20.80 -10.53
C PHE A 147 -6.95 -21.02 -11.92
N GLY A 148 -6.36 -21.98 -12.65
CA GLY A 148 -6.92 -22.51 -13.90
C GLY A 148 -6.92 -21.55 -15.08
N VAL A 149 -6.20 -20.44 -14.97
CA VAL A 149 -5.99 -19.47 -16.06
C VAL A 149 -4.49 -19.29 -16.22
N THR A 150 -4.01 -19.36 -17.46
CA THR A 150 -2.60 -19.13 -17.79
C THR A 150 -2.20 -17.68 -17.46
N ASN A 151 -0.90 -17.45 -17.26
CA ASN A 151 -0.44 -16.09 -16.97
C ASN A 151 -0.75 -15.17 -18.15
N MET A 152 -1.38 -14.03 -17.86
CA MET A 152 -1.79 -13.02 -18.84
C MET A 152 -1.42 -11.62 -18.34
N PRO A 153 -0.14 -11.20 -18.43
CA PRO A 153 0.29 -9.87 -17.99
C PRO A 153 -0.52 -8.75 -18.64
N SER A 154 -0.75 -7.67 -17.90
CA SER A 154 -1.47 -6.51 -18.42
C SER A 154 -0.76 -5.93 -19.65
N VAL A 155 -1.54 -5.58 -20.68
CA VAL A 155 -1.02 -4.93 -21.89
C VAL A 155 -0.32 -3.61 -21.59
N HIS A 156 -0.72 -2.92 -20.51
CA HIS A 156 -0.08 -1.68 -20.13
C HIS A 156 1.39 -1.89 -19.73
N LEU A 157 1.78 -3.05 -19.20
CA LEU A 157 3.19 -3.35 -18.86
C LEU A 157 4.12 -3.33 -20.08
N GLN A 158 3.59 -3.42 -21.30
CA GLN A 158 4.39 -3.32 -22.53
C GLN A 158 4.78 -1.88 -22.86
N VAL A 159 3.99 -0.90 -22.38
CA VAL A 159 4.14 0.52 -22.72
C VAL A 159 4.48 1.41 -21.53
N ILE A 160 4.07 1.04 -20.30
CA ILE A 160 4.41 1.76 -19.07
C ILE A 160 5.63 1.10 -18.42
N ARG A 161 6.76 1.81 -18.37
CA ARG A 161 8.06 1.26 -17.94
C ARG A 161 8.36 1.51 -16.47
N LYS A 162 7.77 2.56 -15.87
CA LYS A 162 7.88 2.86 -14.43
C LYS A 162 6.70 2.28 -13.63
N GLY A 163 5.94 1.35 -14.22
CA GLY A 163 4.89 0.60 -13.52
C GLY A 163 3.85 1.50 -12.85
N CYS A 164 3.60 1.26 -11.56
CA CYS A 164 2.55 1.92 -10.78
C CYS A 164 2.66 3.46 -10.79
N VAL A 165 3.87 4.01 -10.74
CA VAL A 165 4.07 5.45 -10.59
C VAL A 165 3.65 6.24 -11.83
N GLU A 166 3.61 5.61 -13.01
CA GLU A 166 3.17 6.27 -14.23
C GLU A 166 1.69 6.65 -14.20
N CYS A 167 0.86 5.85 -13.53
CA CYS A 167 -0.57 6.10 -13.38
C CYS A 167 -0.87 6.83 -12.06
N HIS A 168 -0.32 6.36 -10.94
CA HIS A 168 -0.71 6.82 -9.61
C HIS A 168 0.01 8.10 -9.16
N MET A 169 1.20 8.37 -9.68
CA MET A 169 2.02 9.54 -9.30
C MET A 169 2.24 10.50 -10.48
N ASN A 170 1.43 10.38 -11.53
CA ASN A 170 1.49 11.25 -12.70
C ASN A 170 1.26 12.73 -12.34
N LYS A 171 1.69 13.65 -13.19
CA LYS A 171 1.44 15.09 -13.03
C LYS A 171 0.49 15.68 -14.09
N ALA A 172 -0.33 14.85 -14.74
CA ALA A 172 -1.20 15.24 -15.86
C ALA A 172 -2.30 16.23 -15.45
N GLN A 173 -2.89 16.04 -14.26
CA GLN A 173 -3.81 17.02 -13.69
C GLN A 173 -3.02 18.04 -12.87
N LYS A 174 -3.06 19.32 -13.27
CA LYS A 174 -2.49 20.43 -12.49
C LYS A 174 -3.27 20.63 -11.17
N PRO A 175 -2.61 21.08 -10.09
CA PRO A 175 -3.31 21.53 -8.90
C PRO A 175 -4.21 22.76 -9.22
N PRO A 176 -5.27 23.00 -8.43
CA PRO A 176 -5.97 24.29 -8.47
C PRO A 176 -5.02 25.40 -7.99
N GLU A 177 -5.30 26.64 -8.39
CA GLU A 177 -4.50 27.80 -7.97
C GLU A 177 -4.43 27.91 -6.44
N GLY A 178 -3.21 28.05 -5.90
CA GLY A 178 -2.96 28.08 -4.46
C GLY A 178 -3.23 26.76 -3.71
N GLY A 179 -3.56 25.67 -4.41
CA GLY A 179 -3.91 24.39 -3.79
C GLY A 179 -2.99 23.23 -4.15
N VAL A 180 -3.37 22.02 -3.70
CA VAL A 180 -2.66 20.76 -3.99
C VAL A 180 -3.40 19.91 -5.01
N ARG A 181 -2.69 18.98 -5.65
CA ARG A 181 -3.32 18.04 -6.58
C ARG A 181 -4.37 17.20 -5.87
N LYS A 182 -5.41 16.83 -6.61
CA LYS A 182 -6.44 15.87 -6.19
C LYS A 182 -6.14 14.44 -6.68
N THR A 183 -5.33 14.32 -7.72
CA THR A 183 -4.89 13.07 -8.36
C THR A 183 -3.46 13.20 -8.83
N GLY A 184 -2.70 12.12 -8.80
CA GLY A 184 -1.29 12.11 -9.16
C GLY A 184 -0.37 12.55 -8.01
N GLY A 185 0.90 12.83 -8.32
CA GLY A 185 1.89 13.23 -7.31
C GLY A 185 1.92 12.29 -6.10
N HIS A 186 1.98 12.86 -4.90
CA HIS A 186 1.97 12.13 -3.63
C HIS A 186 0.57 11.96 -3.04
N THR A 187 -0.48 12.20 -3.83
CA THR A 187 -1.84 11.74 -3.48
C THR A 187 -2.02 10.25 -3.73
N PHE A 188 -1.19 9.67 -4.61
CA PHE A 188 -1.23 8.29 -5.11
C PHE A 188 -2.57 7.89 -5.76
N ARG A 189 -3.44 8.85 -6.04
CA ARG A 189 -4.73 8.63 -6.70
C ARG A 189 -4.58 8.79 -8.20
N SER A 190 -4.83 7.73 -8.96
CA SER A 190 -4.90 7.85 -10.41
C SER A 190 -6.16 8.63 -10.82
N GLY A 191 -6.03 9.47 -11.86
CA GLY A 191 -7.13 10.21 -12.47
C GLY A 191 -7.10 10.01 -13.99
N TYR A 192 -8.24 10.19 -14.66
CA TYR A 192 -8.40 9.83 -16.08
C TYR A 192 -7.51 10.60 -17.06
N LYS A 193 -7.05 11.80 -16.68
CA LYS A 193 -6.19 12.62 -17.55
C LYS A 193 -4.87 11.96 -17.90
N VAL A 194 -4.37 11.04 -17.08
CA VAL A 194 -3.15 10.29 -17.40
C VAL A 194 -3.32 9.41 -18.64
N CYS A 195 -4.53 8.89 -18.84
CA CYS A 195 -4.86 7.98 -19.92
C CYS A 195 -4.96 8.70 -21.27
N LEU A 196 -5.31 9.99 -21.27
CA LEU A 196 -5.49 10.81 -22.48
C LEU A 196 -4.21 10.96 -23.32
N LYS A 197 -3.05 10.61 -22.75
CA LYS A 197 -1.78 10.56 -23.50
C LYS A 197 -1.78 9.51 -24.61
N CYS A 198 -2.53 8.42 -24.44
CA CYS A 198 -2.52 7.27 -25.36
C CYS A 198 -3.92 6.82 -25.79
N HIS A 199 -4.95 7.11 -24.99
CA HIS A 199 -6.31 6.60 -25.19
C HIS A 199 -7.29 7.73 -25.48
N GLN A 200 -8.08 7.55 -26.54
CA GLN A 200 -9.28 8.35 -26.78
C GLN A 200 -10.42 7.87 -25.87
N ASN A 201 -11.14 8.81 -25.27
CA ASN A 201 -12.29 8.57 -24.38
C ASN A 201 -12.03 7.53 -23.25
N PRO A 202 -10.96 7.70 -22.45
CA PRO A 202 -10.57 6.72 -21.45
C PRO A 202 -11.62 6.52 -20.35
N GLN A 203 -12.38 7.56 -20.01
CA GLN A 203 -13.48 7.48 -19.05
C GLN A 203 -14.49 6.42 -19.44
N LYS A 204 -15.05 6.54 -20.65
CA LYS A 204 -16.04 5.61 -21.19
C LYS A 204 -15.52 4.17 -21.21
N ARG A 205 -14.29 3.97 -21.71
CA ARG A 205 -13.65 2.63 -21.76
C ARG A 205 -13.50 2.01 -20.38
N ILE A 206 -13.07 2.80 -19.39
CA ILE A 206 -12.92 2.32 -18.01
C ILE A 206 -14.28 2.02 -17.39
N ASP A 207 -15.28 2.86 -17.60
CA ASP A 207 -16.61 2.66 -17.03
C ASP A 207 -17.29 1.41 -17.60
N GLU A 208 -17.18 1.18 -18.91
CA GLU A 208 -17.65 -0.03 -19.57
C GLU A 208 -16.94 -1.28 -19.03
N ALA A 209 -15.61 -1.24 -18.92
CA ALA A 209 -14.82 -2.35 -18.37
C ALA A 209 -15.19 -2.67 -16.91
N ARG A 210 -15.36 -1.63 -16.08
CA ARG A 210 -15.76 -1.79 -14.68
C ARG A 210 -17.16 -2.37 -14.55
N LYS A 211 -18.11 -1.88 -15.36
CA LYS A 211 -19.48 -2.41 -15.39
C LYS A 211 -19.48 -3.89 -15.72
N GLU A 212 -18.79 -4.28 -16.80
CA GLU A 212 -18.73 -5.69 -17.20
C GLU A 212 -18.12 -6.59 -16.11
N LEU A 213 -17.02 -6.16 -15.49
CA LEU A 213 -16.40 -6.95 -14.41
C LEU A 213 -17.26 -6.99 -13.15
N GLN A 214 -17.97 -5.92 -12.81
CA GLN A 214 -18.88 -5.91 -11.68
C GLN A 214 -20.03 -6.91 -11.90
N GLU A 215 -20.61 -6.95 -13.10
CA GLU A 215 -21.66 -7.91 -13.45
C GLU A 215 -21.16 -9.36 -13.33
N LEU A 216 -19.93 -9.64 -13.75
CA LEU A 216 -19.30 -10.96 -13.59
C LEU A 216 -19.02 -11.31 -12.13
N LEU A 217 -18.52 -10.37 -11.33
CA LEU A 217 -18.31 -10.54 -9.89
C LEU A 217 -19.63 -10.85 -9.19
N ASP A 218 -20.69 -10.12 -9.50
CA ASP A 218 -22.01 -10.32 -8.91
C ASP A 218 -22.60 -11.68 -9.31
N LYS A 219 -22.45 -12.07 -10.58
CA LYS A 219 -22.89 -13.38 -11.07
C LYS A 219 -22.13 -14.50 -10.37
N LEU A 220 -20.81 -14.40 -10.26
CA LEU A 220 -19.98 -15.40 -9.59
C LEU A 220 -20.28 -15.46 -8.09
N LYS A 221 -20.47 -14.31 -7.42
CA LYS A 221 -20.88 -14.27 -6.02
C LYS A 221 -22.18 -15.05 -5.80
N ARG A 222 -23.21 -14.78 -6.60
CA ARG A 222 -24.49 -15.51 -6.50
C ARG A 222 -24.33 -17.01 -6.71
N ALA A 223 -23.48 -17.43 -7.65
CA ALA A 223 -23.19 -18.85 -7.90
C ALA A 223 -22.44 -19.50 -6.72
N LEU A 224 -21.44 -18.81 -6.16
CA LEU A 224 -20.70 -19.27 -4.97
C LEU A 224 -21.62 -19.43 -3.75
N ASP A 225 -22.51 -18.46 -3.52
CA ASP A 225 -23.42 -18.46 -2.38
C ASP A 225 -24.45 -19.60 -2.46
N LYS A 226 -24.97 -19.89 -3.67
CA LYS A 226 -25.97 -20.95 -3.92
C LYS A 226 -25.38 -22.36 -3.99
N SER A 227 -24.08 -22.51 -4.21
CA SER A 227 -23.46 -23.83 -4.38
C SER A 227 -23.52 -24.65 -3.07
N PRO A 228 -24.03 -25.90 -3.11
CA PRO A 228 -23.95 -26.81 -1.97
C PRO A 228 -22.54 -27.41 -1.78
N TYR A 229 -21.66 -27.32 -2.79
CA TYR A 229 -20.37 -28.00 -2.84
C TYR A 229 -19.21 -27.18 -2.29
N LYS A 230 -19.41 -26.46 -1.19
CA LYS A 230 -18.43 -25.49 -0.65
C LYS A 230 -17.07 -26.11 -0.26
N ASN A 231 -17.05 -27.42 -0.03
CA ASN A 231 -15.82 -28.13 0.34
C ASN A 231 -15.04 -28.67 -0.86
N SER A 232 -15.63 -28.68 -2.06
CA SER A 232 -14.98 -29.17 -3.28
C SER A 232 -13.78 -28.29 -3.66
N THR A 233 -12.77 -28.92 -4.26
CA THR A 233 -11.58 -28.22 -4.77
C THR A 233 -11.96 -27.14 -5.77
N ASP A 234 -12.91 -27.43 -6.65
CA ASP A 234 -13.34 -26.50 -7.70
C ASP A 234 -14.09 -25.29 -7.12
N TRP A 235 -14.94 -25.47 -6.10
CA TRP A 235 -15.55 -24.34 -5.42
C TRP A 235 -14.50 -23.47 -4.71
N LYS A 236 -13.53 -24.08 -4.03
CA LYS A 236 -12.45 -23.34 -3.35
C LYS A 236 -11.61 -22.53 -4.34
N ARG A 237 -11.26 -23.11 -5.50
CA ARG A 237 -10.57 -22.41 -6.59
C ARG A 237 -11.41 -21.27 -7.18
N ALA A 238 -12.71 -21.51 -7.38
CA ALA A 238 -13.63 -20.49 -7.87
C ALA A 238 -13.75 -19.31 -6.89
N LYS A 239 -13.87 -19.60 -5.60
CA LYS A 239 -13.88 -18.61 -4.51
C LYS A 239 -12.56 -17.84 -4.43
N TYR A 240 -11.43 -18.53 -4.52
CA TYR A 240 -10.12 -17.89 -4.52
C TYR A 240 -10.03 -16.85 -5.65
N ASN A 241 -10.36 -17.23 -6.89
CA ASN A 241 -10.32 -16.32 -8.03
C ASN A 241 -11.28 -15.13 -7.86
N TYR A 242 -12.46 -15.36 -7.29
CA TYR A 242 -13.39 -14.28 -6.94
C TYR A 242 -12.78 -13.30 -5.93
N ASP A 243 -12.23 -13.80 -4.82
CA ASP A 243 -11.60 -12.97 -3.78
C ASP A 243 -10.36 -12.25 -4.33
N PHE A 244 -9.59 -12.92 -5.20
CA PHE A 244 -8.41 -12.38 -5.85
C PHE A 244 -8.72 -11.17 -6.72
N VAL A 245 -9.76 -11.24 -7.55
CA VAL A 245 -10.19 -10.10 -8.39
C VAL A 245 -10.85 -9.02 -7.54
N LYS A 246 -11.67 -9.40 -6.56
CA LYS A 246 -12.41 -8.46 -5.71
C LYS A 246 -11.48 -7.63 -4.80
N ALA A 247 -10.46 -8.25 -4.22
CA ALA A 247 -9.56 -7.61 -3.28
C ALA A 247 -8.70 -6.51 -3.92
N GLU A 248 -8.56 -6.54 -5.24
CA GLU A 248 -7.73 -5.60 -5.99
C GLU A 248 -8.37 -4.22 -6.16
N ARG A 249 -9.70 -4.12 -6.19
CA ARG A 249 -10.49 -2.87 -6.17
C ARG A 249 -10.35 -1.92 -7.38
N SER A 250 -9.46 -2.16 -8.35
CA SER A 250 -9.44 -1.34 -9.58
C SER A 250 -10.61 -1.65 -10.52
N LEU A 251 -11.29 -2.79 -10.28
CA LEU A 251 -12.31 -3.37 -11.15
C LEU A 251 -11.78 -3.56 -12.58
N GLY A 252 -10.58 -4.15 -12.67
CA GLY A 252 -9.94 -4.56 -13.92
C GLY A 252 -9.12 -3.51 -14.64
N VAL A 253 -8.98 -2.29 -14.12
CA VAL A 253 -8.10 -1.29 -14.75
C VAL A 253 -6.64 -1.76 -14.76
N HIS A 254 -6.20 -2.47 -13.73
CA HIS A 254 -4.84 -3.04 -13.73
C HIS A 254 -4.70 -4.20 -14.72
N ASN A 255 -5.72 -5.06 -14.88
CA ASN A 255 -5.71 -6.15 -15.86
C ASN A 255 -7.12 -6.70 -16.13
N PHE A 256 -7.79 -6.15 -17.14
CA PHE A 256 -9.17 -6.50 -17.47
C PHE A 256 -9.28 -7.91 -18.03
N SER A 257 -8.42 -8.25 -19.00
CA SER A 257 -8.43 -9.55 -19.68
C SER A 257 -8.23 -10.70 -18.71
N TYR A 258 -7.25 -10.59 -17.81
CA TYR A 258 -6.98 -11.63 -16.83
C TYR A 258 -8.10 -11.74 -15.78
N SER A 259 -8.58 -10.62 -15.25
CA SER A 259 -9.73 -10.59 -14.33
C SER A 259 -10.95 -11.30 -14.94
N LYS A 260 -11.28 -10.97 -16.19
CA LYS A 260 -12.41 -11.56 -16.91
C LYS A 260 -12.22 -13.06 -17.14
N ALA A 261 -11.02 -13.48 -17.52
CA ALA A 261 -10.69 -14.90 -17.69
C ALA A 261 -10.85 -15.69 -16.38
N LEU A 262 -10.36 -15.16 -15.26
CA LEU A 262 -10.50 -15.78 -13.94
C LEU A 262 -11.98 -15.94 -13.54
N LEU A 263 -12.79 -14.88 -13.66
CA LEU A 263 -14.20 -14.93 -13.29
C LEU A 263 -15.00 -15.90 -14.17
N LYS A 264 -14.73 -15.93 -15.48
CA LYS A 264 -15.36 -16.88 -16.41
C LYS A 264 -14.95 -18.32 -16.12
N HIS A 265 -13.67 -18.57 -15.86
CA HIS A 265 -13.18 -19.90 -15.49
C HIS A 265 -13.85 -20.38 -14.20
N SER A 266 -13.94 -19.53 -13.17
CA SER A 266 -14.64 -19.84 -11.92
C SER A 266 -16.11 -20.17 -12.10
N LEU A 267 -16.82 -19.46 -12.99
CA LEU A 267 -18.21 -19.80 -13.33
C LEU A 267 -18.33 -21.16 -14.02
N SER A 268 -17.36 -21.52 -14.87
CA SER A 268 -17.30 -22.84 -15.51
C SER A 268 -17.11 -23.96 -14.48
N LEU A 269 -16.20 -23.79 -13.53
CA LEU A 269 -15.97 -24.74 -12.43
C LEU A 269 -17.26 -24.99 -11.63
N LEU A 270 -17.95 -23.92 -11.24
CA LEU A 270 -19.21 -24.05 -10.50
C LEU A 270 -20.32 -24.68 -11.32
N SER A 271 -20.36 -24.41 -12.63
CA SER A 271 -21.33 -25.04 -13.51
C SER A 271 -21.08 -26.54 -13.58
N GLN A 272 -19.84 -26.98 -13.85
CA GLN A 272 -19.46 -28.39 -13.95
C GLN A 272 -19.81 -29.19 -12.68
N LEU A 273 -19.61 -28.61 -11.49
CA LEU A 273 -20.04 -29.22 -10.22
C LEU A 273 -21.55 -29.49 -10.14
N MET A 274 -22.37 -28.69 -10.82
CA MET A 274 -23.82 -28.89 -10.88
C MET A 274 -24.23 -29.99 -11.88
N TRP A 275 -23.42 -30.25 -12.91
CA TRP A 275 -23.68 -31.23 -13.97
C TRP A 275 -23.10 -32.63 -13.71
N GLN A 276 -22.22 -32.81 -12.71
CA GLN A 276 -21.71 -34.13 -12.31
C GLN A 276 -22.73 -34.97 -11.50
N LYS A 277 -24.02 -34.77 -11.78
CA LYS A 277 -25.15 -35.55 -11.26
C LYS A 277 -25.80 -36.33 -12.39
#